data_AF-A0A969GYS1-F1
#
_entry.id   AF-A0A969GYS1-F1
#
_cell.length_a   1.000
_cell.length_b   1.000
_cell.length_c   1.000
_cell.angle_alpha   90.00
_cell.angle_beta   90.00
_cell.angle_gamma   90.00
#
_symmetry.space_group_name_H-M   'P 1'
#
loop_
_entity.id
_entity.type
_entity.pdbx_description
1 polymer ?
#
loop_
_entity_poly.entity_id
_entity_poly.type
_entity_poly.pdbx_seq_one_letter_code
_entity_poly.pdbx_strand_id
1 'polypeptide(L)'
;MGEAPADMSGSIGETPTDVDGSMGGMGSETSTDMDGSMGGETPIDMGGSMGSDPVVDSPFVPGDLESMSESVRVDPFVPTGTGKTYYVSPNGSDSGLGTKEQPWKTISYATSEESAVGAGDTILVQAGTYTEIVDLEKSGNAQDGHIVLKADGDVTLIDPDPNNTGGAAWHEGVIESVGQSYWVVDGFRIENSSFAGISLRDADNMVVQNNHTFETGGSGVIVMPDSYFEGGDEEVTSSNIKVFNNTIEKANNKWAGRGDPRGVQEALSIWGVDGFDVAGNVVNGGTREGIDVKTGSRNGSVRSNIVTGVASIAGTPGGYNGGPAIYVEGNRADTFNVDVYDNIVYDNVADGIVVADEVPEQGDVKDVRVFNNVVYGNGRQGVNGGVGIAVTSNVSGVEVTNNTVANNVQALVIDGADYTRGFKTSDVTVRDNIFADSTYRNGAIEDANNVTLENNLFTDDFESLYEGSSGLTNFTKANNLQVDSAGFVDPAANNYRLTADSAAVDAGSGAIPVSITTDKDGNPRRVGAAVDIGAFEFDS
;
A
#
# COMPACT_ATOMS: atom_id res chain seq x y z
N MET A 1 66.68 25.52 22.48
CA MET A 1 67.61 24.49 22.98
C MET A 1 66.84 23.17 22.96
N GLY A 2 67.15 22.14 22.19
CA GLY A 2 68.06 21.89 21.06
C GLY A 2 67.37 20.81 20.19
N GLU A 3 67.41 20.94 18.87
CA GLU A 3 68.44 20.40 17.94
C GLU A 3 68.07 19.03 17.35
N ALA A 4 67.83 19.02 16.02
CA ALA A 4 67.92 17.88 15.10
C ALA A 4 69.41 17.60 14.73
N PRO A 5 69.83 16.61 13.89
CA PRO A 5 69.50 16.48 12.43
C PRO A 5 69.25 15.01 11.97
N ALA A 6 68.52 14.67 10.90
CA ALA A 6 68.66 14.84 9.43
C ALA A 6 69.68 13.91 8.71
N ASP A 7 69.19 13.08 7.76
CA ASP A 7 69.73 12.87 6.37
C ASP A 7 68.79 11.90 5.59
N MET A 8 67.91 12.36 4.68
CA MET A 8 67.96 12.59 3.22
C MET A 8 68.16 11.39 2.26
N SER A 9 67.16 11.16 1.39
CA SER A 9 67.21 11.37 -0.08
C SER A 9 65.96 10.71 -0.74
N GLY A 10 65.21 11.27 -1.70
CA GLY A 10 65.11 12.60 -2.31
C GLY A 10 64.07 12.57 -3.46
N SER A 11 63.26 13.63 -3.56
CA SER A 11 62.68 14.32 -4.76
C SER A 11 61.94 13.48 -5.84
N ILE A 12 60.78 13.83 -6.44
CA ILE A 12 60.24 15.09 -7.03
C ILE A 12 58.75 14.76 -7.32
N GLY A 13 57.72 15.57 -7.01
CA GLY A 13 57.23 16.69 -7.83
C GLY A 13 55.83 16.41 -8.42
N GLU A 14 54.92 17.40 -8.29
CA GLU A 14 53.63 17.62 -8.99
C GLU A 14 52.28 17.22 -8.31
N THR A 15 51.40 18.23 -8.27
CA THR A 15 49.96 18.28 -7.92
C THR A 15 49.07 18.04 -9.16
N PRO A 16 47.73 18.12 -9.06
CA PRO A 16 46.74 17.17 -8.53
C PRO A 16 45.93 16.51 -9.67
N THR A 17 45.48 15.26 -9.53
CA THR A 17 44.46 14.70 -10.45
C THR A 17 43.53 13.71 -9.74
N ASP A 18 42.25 13.98 -9.98
CA ASP A 18 41.12 13.06 -10.10
C ASP A 18 40.51 12.43 -8.83
N VAL A 19 39.41 13.08 -8.47
CA VAL A 19 38.26 12.54 -7.74
C VAL A 19 37.65 11.43 -8.60
N ASP A 20 37.79 10.18 -8.15
CA ASP A 20 36.96 9.07 -8.64
C ASP A 20 35.99 8.71 -7.53
N GLY A 21 34.72 9.05 -7.76
CA GLY A 21 33.60 8.76 -6.88
C GLY A 21 33.31 7.26 -6.90
N SER A 22 33.64 6.57 -5.81
CA SER A 22 33.13 5.23 -5.59
C SER A 22 31.63 5.33 -5.29
N MET A 23 30.82 5.14 -6.34
CA MET A 23 29.38 4.93 -6.26
C MET A 23 29.10 3.81 -5.24
N GLY A 24 28.33 4.15 -4.22
CA GLY A 24 27.79 3.21 -3.25
C GLY A 24 26.82 2.29 -3.99
N GLY A 25 27.30 1.14 -4.42
CA GLY A 25 26.43 0.03 -4.79
C GLY A 25 25.68 -0.39 -3.54
N MET A 26 24.43 0.04 -3.43
CA MET A 26 23.52 -0.47 -2.41
C MET A 26 23.31 -1.95 -2.65
N GLY A 27 23.39 -2.71 -1.56
CA GLY A 27 23.16 -4.13 -1.57
C GLY A 27 21.78 -4.39 -2.16
N SER A 28 21.72 -5.29 -3.14
CA SER A 28 20.48 -5.96 -3.47
C SER A 28 19.85 -6.43 -2.17
N GLU A 29 18.67 -5.93 -1.83
CA GLU A 29 17.75 -6.72 -1.03
C GLU A 29 17.49 -7.99 -1.86
N THR A 30 18.27 -9.04 -1.60
CA THR A 30 17.71 -10.36 -1.73
C THR A 30 16.63 -10.40 -0.69
N SER A 31 15.38 -10.13 -1.09
CA SER A 31 14.18 -10.12 -0.24
C SER A 31 14.32 -11.14 0.90
N THR A 32 14.74 -10.65 2.06
CA THR A 32 14.41 -11.26 3.33
C THR A 32 13.35 -10.41 3.98
N ASP A 33 12.49 -9.77 3.18
CA ASP A 33 11.07 -9.72 3.51
C ASP A 33 10.75 -11.15 3.94
N MET A 34 10.62 -11.35 5.24
CA MET A 34 10.00 -12.56 5.71
C MET A 34 8.54 -12.35 5.35
N ASP A 35 8.21 -12.56 4.06
CA ASP A 35 6.84 -12.59 3.52
C ASP A 35 5.96 -13.09 4.65
N GLY A 36 5.18 -12.17 5.22
CA GLY A 36 4.49 -12.25 6.51
C GLY A 36 3.56 -13.44 6.57
N SER A 37 4.15 -14.64 6.59
CA SER A 37 3.53 -15.90 6.26
C SER A 37 2.61 -16.25 7.40
N MET A 38 1.30 -16.21 7.18
CA MET A 38 0.32 -16.84 8.06
C MET A 38 0.13 -18.32 7.68
N GLY A 39 1.08 -19.19 8.07
CA GLY A 39 0.96 -20.67 7.96
C GLY A 39 1.53 -21.54 9.11
N GLY A 40 1.83 -20.98 10.28
CA GLY A 40 2.24 -21.63 11.52
C GLY A 40 1.08 -22.18 12.31
N GLU A 41 0.58 -23.34 11.91
CA GLU A 41 0.25 -24.42 12.83
C GLU A 41 0.53 -25.74 12.09
N THR A 42 0.87 -26.76 12.86
CA THR A 42 1.17 -28.11 12.36
C THR A 42 0.07 -28.64 11.40
N PRO A 43 0.39 -29.51 10.41
CA PRO A 43 -0.57 -29.94 9.40
C PRO A 43 -1.82 -30.52 10.07
N ILE A 44 -2.92 -29.77 10.01
CA ILE A 44 -4.22 -30.25 10.49
C ILE A 44 -4.67 -31.29 9.46
N ASP A 45 -4.77 -32.54 9.91
CA ASP A 45 -5.30 -33.66 9.13
C ASP A 45 -6.76 -33.36 8.75
N MET A 46 -6.95 -32.76 7.56
CA MET A 46 -8.24 -32.47 6.95
C MET A 46 -8.85 -33.76 6.40
N GLY A 47 -9.20 -34.67 7.32
CA GLY A 47 -9.91 -35.92 7.06
C GLY A 47 -11.38 -35.69 6.69
N GLY A 48 -11.63 -34.94 5.60
CA GLY A 48 -12.93 -34.77 4.98
C GLY A 48 -12.85 -35.24 3.52
N SER A 49 -13.62 -36.27 3.17
CA SER A 49 -13.70 -36.85 1.82
C SER A 49 -13.92 -35.76 0.76
N MET A 50 -12.88 -35.42 0.00
CA MET A 50 -12.93 -34.51 -1.14
C MET A 50 -13.88 -35.06 -2.21
N GLY A 51 -15.03 -34.41 -2.39
CA GLY A 51 -15.79 -34.50 -3.63
C GLY A 51 -14.98 -33.83 -4.72
N SER A 52 -14.69 -34.57 -5.80
CA SER A 52 -14.05 -34.05 -6.99
C SER A 52 -15.06 -33.25 -7.81
N ASP A 53 -15.38 -32.03 -7.40
CA ASP A 53 -16.12 -31.11 -8.26
C ASP A 53 -15.14 -30.14 -8.93
N PRO A 54 -15.16 -30.04 -10.28
CA PRO A 54 -14.31 -29.11 -11.00
C PRO A 54 -14.74 -27.67 -10.67
N VAL A 55 -13.75 -26.86 -10.31
CA VAL A 55 -13.84 -25.42 -10.07
C VAL A 55 -14.51 -24.74 -11.27
N VAL A 56 -15.70 -24.20 -11.05
CA VAL A 56 -16.32 -23.26 -11.97
C VAL A 56 -15.68 -21.91 -11.67
N ASP A 57 -14.81 -21.47 -12.56
CA ASP A 57 -14.33 -20.09 -12.63
C ASP A 57 -15.57 -19.20 -12.80
N SER A 58 -15.98 -18.49 -11.73
CA SER A 58 -17.06 -17.52 -11.85
C SER A 58 -16.53 -16.38 -12.71
N PRO A 59 -17.12 -16.13 -13.90
CA PRO A 59 -16.56 -15.14 -14.80
C PRO A 59 -16.82 -13.73 -14.23
N PHE A 60 -15.75 -13.12 -13.73
CA PHE A 60 -15.60 -11.68 -13.57
C PHE A 60 -16.21 -10.96 -14.79
N VAL A 61 -17.13 -10.00 -14.55
CA VAL A 61 -17.73 -9.19 -15.61
C VAL A 61 -16.90 -7.91 -15.74
N PRO A 62 -16.17 -7.70 -16.85
CA PRO A 62 -15.21 -6.58 -16.99
C PRO A 62 -15.77 -5.16 -16.90
N GLY A 63 -17.10 -4.97 -16.75
CA GLY A 63 -17.73 -3.66 -16.55
C GLY A 63 -17.73 -3.16 -15.11
N ASP A 64 -17.44 -4.03 -14.13
CA ASP A 64 -17.59 -3.67 -12.71
C ASP A 64 -16.42 -2.81 -12.21
N LEU A 65 -15.17 -3.12 -12.58
CA LEU A 65 -13.99 -2.40 -12.07
C LEU A 65 -13.93 -0.93 -12.52
N GLU A 66 -14.34 -0.61 -13.75
CA GLU A 66 -14.41 0.80 -14.21
C GLU A 66 -15.45 1.61 -13.43
N SER A 67 -16.60 1.02 -13.12
CA SER A 67 -17.64 1.70 -12.34
C SER A 67 -17.25 1.86 -10.87
N MET A 68 -16.59 0.84 -10.31
CA MET A 68 -16.08 0.87 -8.95
C MET A 68 -14.92 1.86 -8.81
N SER A 69 -14.02 1.93 -9.79
CA SER A 69 -12.89 2.86 -9.75
C SER A 69 -13.34 4.30 -9.68
N GLU A 70 -14.37 4.67 -10.44
CA GLU A 70 -14.98 6.00 -10.36
C GLU A 70 -15.63 6.27 -8.99
N SER A 71 -16.19 5.25 -8.34
CA SER A 71 -16.84 5.41 -7.02
C SER A 71 -15.86 5.68 -5.87
N VAL A 72 -14.58 5.36 -6.04
CA VAL A 72 -13.56 5.54 -4.99
C VAL A 72 -12.63 6.73 -5.24
N ARG A 73 -12.75 7.41 -6.39
CA ARG A 73 -11.89 8.57 -6.71
C ARG A 73 -12.03 9.65 -5.65
N VAL A 74 -10.89 10.28 -5.36
CA VAL A 74 -10.80 11.43 -4.48
C VAL A 74 -10.57 12.71 -5.29
N ASP A 75 -10.88 13.86 -4.70
CA ASP A 75 -10.51 15.13 -5.31
C ASP A 75 -8.98 15.17 -5.53
N PRO A 76 -8.51 15.39 -6.77
CA PRO A 76 -7.09 15.47 -7.04
C PRO A 76 -6.49 16.68 -6.31
N PHE A 77 -5.21 16.60 -6.00
CA PHE A 77 -4.50 17.76 -5.50
C PHE A 77 -4.46 18.84 -6.58
N VAL A 78 -4.80 20.07 -6.19
CA VAL A 78 -4.73 21.24 -7.05
C VAL A 78 -3.48 22.04 -6.69
N PRO A 79 -2.45 22.06 -7.55
CA PRO A 79 -1.25 22.86 -7.31
C PRO A 79 -1.59 24.34 -7.18
N THR A 80 -0.98 25.01 -6.21
CA THR A 80 -1.19 26.45 -5.95
C THR A 80 -0.22 27.36 -6.69
N GLY A 81 0.73 26.78 -7.45
CA GLY A 81 1.76 27.52 -8.18
C GLY A 81 1.18 28.42 -9.27
N THR A 82 1.78 29.59 -9.46
CA THR A 82 1.41 30.56 -10.51
C THR A 82 2.56 30.81 -11.49
N GLY A 83 3.50 29.87 -11.56
CA GLY A 83 4.68 29.94 -12.41
C GLY A 83 4.36 29.85 -13.91
N LYS A 84 5.41 29.79 -14.71
CA LYS A 84 5.34 29.65 -16.15
C LYS A 84 4.91 28.24 -16.53
N THR A 85 4.35 28.13 -17.73
CA THR A 85 4.08 26.85 -18.38
C THR A 85 5.11 26.59 -19.47
N TYR A 86 5.79 25.46 -19.38
CA TYR A 86 6.70 24.93 -20.38
C TYR A 86 6.09 23.71 -21.08
N TYR A 87 6.58 23.40 -22.27
CA TYR A 87 6.03 22.36 -23.14
C TYR A 87 7.11 21.40 -23.58
N VAL A 88 6.79 20.11 -23.50
CA VAL A 88 7.59 19.00 -24.04
C VAL A 88 6.79 18.32 -25.14
N SER A 89 7.45 17.90 -26.22
CA SER A 89 6.83 17.24 -27.37
C SER A 89 7.82 16.28 -28.03
N PRO A 90 7.40 15.12 -28.56
CA PRO A 90 8.32 14.20 -29.22
C PRO A 90 9.01 14.81 -30.46
N ASN A 91 8.40 15.85 -31.05
CA ASN A 91 8.92 16.60 -32.19
C ASN A 91 9.65 17.89 -31.81
N GLY A 92 9.88 18.13 -30.52
CA GLY A 92 10.56 19.32 -30.00
C GLY A 92 12.07 19.29 -30.17
N SER A 93 12.74 20.25 -29.54
CA SER A 93 14.21 20.34 -29.45
C SER A 93 14.62 20.84 -28.07
N ASP A 94 15.53 20.15 -27.38
CA ASP A 94 16.03 20.55 -26.05
C ASP A 94 16.86 21.85 -26.10
N SER A 95 17.34 22.23 -27.29
CA SER A 95 17.90 23.56 -27.52
C SER A 95 16.84 24.68 -27.64
N GLY A 96 15.57 24.34 -27.54
CA GLY A 96 14.43 25.24 -27.66
C GLY A 96 14.17 26.04 -26.38
N LEU A 97 13.13 26.87 -26.42
CA LEU A 97 12.77 27.74 -25.29
C LEU A 97 11.74 27.11 -24.33
N GLY A 98 11.25 25.91 -24.63
CA GLY A 98 10.18 25.25 -23.87
C GLY A 98 8.84 25.95 -24.01
N THR A 99 8.64 26.81 -25.02
CA THR A 99 7.34 27.43 -25.30
C THR A 99 6.47 26.48 -26.13
N LYS A 100 5.17 26.77 -26.24
CA LYS A 100 4.26 25.94 -27.06
C LYS A 100 4.70 25.82 -28.52
N GLU A 101 5.29 26.87 -29.09
CA GLU A 101 5.80 26.91 -30.47
C GLU A 101 7.22 26.33 -30.62
N GLN A 102 7.98 26.25 -29.52
CA GLN A 102 9.34 25.70 -29.48
C GLN A 102 9.49 24.78 -28.26
N PRO A 103 8.71 23.67 -28.21
CA PRO A 103 8.74 22.77 -27.07
C PRO A 103 10.10 22.08 -26.98
N TRP A 104 10.48 21.70 -25.76
CA TRP A 104 11.59 20.78 -25.56
C TRP A 104 11.24 19.38 -26.08
N LYS A 105 12.25 18.58 -26.37
CA LYS A 105 12.07 17.25 -26.95
C LYS A 105 11.86 16.20 -25.88
N THR A 106 12.65 16.26 -24.81
CA THR A 106 12.71 15.23 -23.77
C THR A 106 12.08 15.72 -22.47
N ILE A 107 11.48 14.80 -21.72
CA ILE A 107 11.02 15.11 -20.37
C ILE A 107 12.22 15.24 -19.45
N SER A 108 13.26 14.39 -19.62
CA SER A 108 14.48 14.46 -18.81
C SER A 108 15.15 15.83 -18.89
N TYR A 109 15.22 16.46 -20.08
CA TYR A 109 15.74 17.83 -20.16
C TYR A 109 14.86 18.81 -19.39
N ALA A 110 13.53 18.70 -19.47
CA ALA A 110 12.62 19.62 -18.78
C ALA A 110 12.74 19.57 -17.26
N THR A 111 12.98 18.38 -16.69
CA THR A 111 13.10 18.16 -15.24
C THR A 111 14.52 18.36 -14.71
N SER A 112 15.53 18.36 -15.59
CA SER A 112 16.93 18.58 -15.23
C SER A 112 17.26 19.97 -14.70
N GLU A 113 18.36 20.09 -13.98
CA GLU A 113 18.97 21.34 -13.50
C GLU A 113 19.28 22.34 -14.62
N GLU A 114 19.50 21.88 -15.84
CA GLU A 114 19.82 22.74 -17.00
C GLU A 114 18.61 23.50 -17.55
N SER A 115 17.40 23.05 -17.22
CA SER A 115 16.16 23.63 -17.75
C SER A 115 15.81 24.97 -17.08
N ALA A 116 14.94 25.76 -17.72
CA ALA A 116 14.45 27.02 -17.15
C ALA A 116 13.31 26.85 -16.12
N VAL A 117 12.89 25.61 -15.85
CA VAL A 117 11.81 25.29 -14.89
C VAL A 117 12.29 25.57 -13.47
N GLY A 118 11.44 26.18 -12.65
CA GLY A 118 11.63 26.33 -11.21
C GLY A 118 10.32 26.18 -10.43
N ALA A 119 10.37 26.47 -9.12
CA ALA A 119 9.25 26.31 -8.21
C ALA A 119 7.97 27.03 -8.71
N GLY A 120 6.83 26.33 -8.60
CA GLY A 120 5.53 26.82 -9.04
C GLY A 120 5.26 26.74 -10.55
N ASP A 121 6.25 26.37 -11.37
CA ASP A 121 6.09 26.20 -12.82
C ASP A 121 5.38 24.89 -13.16
N THR A 122 4.83 24.81 -14.38
CA THR A 122 4.20 23.62 -14.94
C THR A 122 4.91 23.18 -16.22
N ILE A 123 5.22 21.89 -16.32
CA ILE A 123 5.68 21.22 -17.54
C ILE A 123 4.49 20.44 -18.11
N LEU A 124 3.99 20.86 -19.28
CA LEU A 124 2.97 20.15 -20.04
C LEU A 124 3.64 19.26 -21.08
N VAL A 125 3.48 17.95 -20.94
CA VAL A 125 4.03 16.95 -21.85
C VAL A 125 2.96 16.58 -22.85
N GLN A 126 3.17 16.90 -24.13
CA GLN A 126 2.22 16.60 -25.18
C GLN A 126 2.15 15.10 -25.45
N ALA A 127 0.97 14.63 -25.88
CA ALA A 127 0.73 13.25 -26.26
C ALA A 127 1.83 12.66 -27.16
N GLY A 128 2.23 11.43 -26.84
CA GLY A 128 3.31 10.72 -27.50
C GLY A 128 3.93 9.64 -26.64
N THR A 129 4.84 8.88 -27.24
CA THR A 129 5.66 7.89 -26.55
C THR A 129 7.06 8.45 -26.31
N TYR A 130 7.52 8.35 -25.07
CA TYR A 130 8.80 8.81 -24.60
C TYR A 130 9.56 7.61 -24.03
N THR A 131 10.74 7.32 -24.58
CA THR A 131 11.61 6.23 -24.12
C THR A 131 12.83 6.84 -23.46
N GLU A 132 12.72 7.10 -22.17
CA GLU A 132 13.70 7.81 -21.35
C GLU A 132 13.48 7.47 -19.87
N ILE A 133 14.50 7.74 -19.04
CA ILE A 133 14.36 7.82 -17.58
C ILE A 133 14.27 9.29 -17.20
N VAL A 134 13.31 9.64 -16.35
CA VAL A 134 13.01 11.00 -15.93
C VAL A 134 13.45 11.22 -14.50
N ASP A 135 14.62 11.82 -14.33
CA ASP A 135 15.10 12.31 -13.04
C ASP A 135 14.46 13.66 -12.72
N LEU A 136 13.74 13.74 -11.60
CA LEU A 136 13.30 15.00 -11.02
C LEU A 136 14.50 15.58 -10.26
N GLU A 137 15.26 16.48 -10.89
CA GLU A 137 16.52 16.99 -10.31
C GLU A 137 16.32 18.27 -9.48
N LYS A 138 15.10 18.83 -9.48
CA LYS A 138 14.78 20.12 -8.84
C LYS A 138 13.78 19.96 -7.72
N SER A 139 13.55 21.04 -6.98
CA SER A 139 12.48 21.13 -6.00
C SER A 139 11.61 22.36 -6.22
N GLY A 140 10.31 22.21 -5.94
CA GLY A 140 9.44 23.34 -5.64
C GLY A 140 9.72 23.88 -4.24
N ASN A 141 8.82 24.71 -3.71
CA ASN A 141 8.91 25.16 -2.33
C ASN A 141 7.56 25.62 -1.79
N ALA A 142 7.45 25.82 -0.47
CA ALA A 142 6.22 26.26 0.18
C ALA A 142 5.72 27.66 -0.26
N GLN A 143 6.62 28.53 -0.71
CA GLN A 143 6.32 29.93 -1.06
C GLN A 143 5.74 30.05 -2.48
N ASP A 144 6.37 29.38 -3.45
CA ASP A 144 6.04 29.46 -4.88
C ASP A 144 5.18 28.28 -5.33
N GLY A 145 5.18 27.18 -4.57
CA GLY A 145 4.39 25.98 -4.80
C GLY A 145 5.16 24.84 -5.45
N HIS A 146 4.40 23.84 -5.88
CA HIS A 146 4.93 22.63 -6.50
C HIS A 146 5.37 22.89 -7.94
N ILE A 147 6.40 22.19 -8.39
CA ILE A 147 6.64 22.02 -9.83
C ILE A 147 5.68 20.94 -10.31
N VAL A 148 4.96 21.20 -11.41
CA VAL A 148 3.92 20.29 -11.91
C VAL A 148 4.42 19.64 -13.20
N LEU A 149 4.72 18.35 -13.17
CA LEU A 149 4.96 17.53 -14.35
C LEU A 149 3.63 16.88 -14.74
N LYS A 150 3.08 17.24 -15.91
CA LYS A 150 1.72 16.84 -16.28
C LYS A 150 1.61 16.38 -17.74
N ALA A 151 0.96 15.23 -17.93
CA ALA A 151 0.55 14.76 -19.25
C ALA A 151 -0.59 15.64 -19.83
N ASP A 152 -0.42 16.05 -21.09
CA ASP A 152 -1.40 16.77 -21.91
C ASP A 152 -1.84 15.86 -23.06
N GLY A 153 -2.80 14.97 -22.74
CA GLY A 153 -3.26 13.88 -23.59
C GLY A 153 -2.58 12.55 -23.27
N ASP A 154 -2.60 11.62 -24.22
CA ASP A 154 -2.04 10.27 -24.03
C ASP A 154 -0.50 10.29 -24.08
N VAL A 155 0.14 10.38 -22.91
CA VAL A 155 1.60 10.32 -22.75
C VAL A 155 1.99 8.97 -22.19
N THR A 156 2.81 8.23 -22.94
CA THR A 156 3.36 6.93 -22.50
C THR A 156 4.86 7.04 -22.29
N LEU A 157 5.32 6.73 -21.08
CA LEU A 157 6.72 6.57 -20.73
C LEU A 157 7.11 5.10 -20.75
N ILE A 158 8.25 4.80 -21.35
CA ILE A 158 8.80 3.45 -21.48
C ILE A 158 10.24 3.46 -21.00
N ASP A 159 10.57 2.50 -20.13
CA ASP A 159 11.94 2.25 -19.72
C ASP A 159 12.83 1.89 -20.94
N PRO A 160 13.95 2.60 -21.19
CA PRO A 160 14.88 2.29 -22.26
C PRO A 160 15.58 0.92 -22.11
N ASP A 161 15.69 0.38 -20.89
CA ASP A 161 16.22 -0.95 -20.61
C ASP A 161 15.30 -1.74 -19.65
N PRO A 162 14.13 -2.20 -20.15
CA PRO A 162 13.06 -2.76 -19.34
C PRO A 162 13.40 -4.12 -18.71
N ASN A 163 14.58 -4.68 -18.98
CA ASN A 163 15.06 -5.95 -18.42
C ASN A 163 16.34 -5.77 -17.61
N ASN A 164 16.70 -4.53 -17.25
CA ASN A 164 17.84 -4.26 -16.40
C ASN A 164 17.65 -4.93 -15.03
N THR A 165 18.70 -5.59 -14.55
CA THR A 165 18.70 -6.40 -13.31
C THR A 165 19.65 -5.86 -12.26
N GLY A 166 20.13 -4.62 -12.44
CA GLY A 166 21.13 -3.95 -11.61
C GLY A 166 22.42 -3.63 -12.36
N GLY A 167 23.23 -2.73 -11.80
CA GLY A 167 24.52 -2.30 -12.36
C GLY A 167 24.66 -0.78 -12.41
N ALA A 168 25.68 -0.28 -13.11
CA ALA A 168 25.98 1.16 -13.17
C ALA A 168 24.94 2.02 -13.93
N ALA A 169 23.99 1.39 -14.61
CA ALA A 169 22.87 2.04 -15.32
C ALA A 169 21.53 1.70 -14.66
N TRP A 170 21.54 1.37 -13.36
CA TRP A 170 20.36 1.05 -12.59
C TRP A 170 19.60 2.33 -12.24
N HIS A 171 18.26 2.24 -12.28
CA HIS A 171 17.33 3.31 -11.99
C HIS A 171 16.23 2.75 -11.09
N GLU A 172 15.81 3.52 -10.09
CA GLU A 172 14.79 3.05 -9.15
C GLU A 172 13.37 3.23 -9.70
N GLY A 173 13.19 3.97 -10.78
CA GLY A 173 11.92 4.10 -11.48
C GLY A 173 12.06 4.72 -12.87
N VAL A 174 11.00 4.70 -13.66
CA VAL A 174 10.96 5.42 -14.96
C VAL A 174 10.84 6.93 -14.73
N ILE A 175 10.09 7.32 -13.69
CA ILE A 175 10.19 8.64 -13.08
C ILE A 175 10.82 8.43 -11.71
N GLU A 176 11.91 9.12 -11.42
CA GLU A 176 12.57 9.00 -10.12
C GLU A 176 13.01 10.35 -9.53
N SER A 177 13.19 10.39 -8.21
CA SER A 177 13.75 11.54 -7.50
C SER A 177 14.58 11.11 -6.30
N VAL A 178 15.64 11.85 -5.98
CA VAL A 178 16.42 11.69 -4.75
C VAL A 178 16.55 13.03 -4.04
N GLY A 179 16.12 13.10 -2.78
CA GLY A 179 16.29 14.29 -1.92
C GLY A 179 15.52 15.52 -2.41
N GLN A 180 14.47 15.33 -3.21
CA GLN A 180 13.67 16.42 -3.79
C GLN A 180 12.35 16.59 -3.08
N SER A 181 11.70 17.73 -3.34
CA SER A 181 10.44 18.07 -2.70
C SER A 181 9.53 18.89 -3.59
N TYR A 182 8.24 18.94 -3.24
CA TYR A 182 7.23 19.80 -3.90
C TYR A 182 7.08 19.52 -5.40
N TRP A 183 6.87 18.26 -5.78
CA TRP A 183 6.46 17.89 -7.14
C TRP A 183 5.02 17.39 -7.19
N VAL A 184 4.38 17.62 -8.34
CA VAL A 184 3.17 16.90 -8.74
C VAL A 184 3.46 16.16 -10.04
N VAL A 185 3.31 14.83 -10.02
CA VAL A 185 3.39 13.95 -11.20
C VAL A 185 1.98 13.53 -11.58
N ASP A 186 1.46 14.04 -12.71
CA ASP A 186 0.04 13.97 -13.06
C ASP A 186 -0.22 13.36 -14.46
N GLY A 187 -0.92 12.23 -14.51
CA GLY A 187 -1.60 11.77 -15.72
C GLY A 187 -0.78 10.89 -16.68
N PHE A 188 0.39 10.37 -16.29
CA PHE A 188 1.24 9.57 -17.17
C PHE A 188 0.82 8.11 -17.23
N ARG A 189 0.92 7.50 -18.41
CA ARG A 189 1.00 6.04 -18.52
C ARG A 189 2.47 5.62 -18.51
N ILE A 190 2.84 4.71 -17.63
CA ILE A 190 4.22 4.22 -17.49
C ILE A 190 4.18 2.70 -17.67
N GLU A 191 4.91 2.20 -18.67
CA GLU A 191 4.87 0.79 -19.04
C GLU A 191 6.23 0.12 -18.98
N ASN A 192 6.21 -1.17 -18.66
CA ASN A 192 7.34 -2.07 -18.90
C ASN A 192 8.63 -1.69 -18.14
N SER A 193 8.55 -1.14 -16.93
CA SER A 193 9.76 -0.81 -16.17
C SER A 193 10.55 -2.04 -15.75
N SER A 194 11.87 -1.88 -15.62
CA SER A 194 12.79 -2.88 -15.05
C SER A 194 12.64 -3.01 -13.54
N PHE A 195 12.32 -1.91 -12.85
CA PHE A 195 11.95 -1.87 -11.43
C PHE A 195 10.65 -1.09 -11.22
N ALA A 196 10.64 0.06 -10.55
CA ALA A 196 9.40 0.77 -10.28
C ALA A 196 8.88 1.57 -11.49
N GLY A 197 7.59 1.90 -11.50
CA GLY A 197 7.06 2.91 -12.41
C GLY A 197 7.49 4.31 -11.98
N ILE A 198 7.21 4.66 -10.73
CA ILE A 198 7.56 5.93 -10.08
C ILE A 198 8.26 5.63 -8.75
N SER A 199 9.44 6.21 -8.53
CA SER A 199 10.22 6.04 -7.31
C SER A 199 10.60 7.39 -6.69
N LEU A 200 10.20 7.62 -5.45
CA LEU A 200 10.50 8.85 -4.72
C LEU A 200 11.39 8.51 -3.51
N ARG A 201 12.64 8.96 -3.54
CA ARG A 201 13.62 8.72 -2.49
C ARG A 201 13.94 9.97 -1.69
N ASP A 202 13.93 9.86 -0.37
CA ASP A 202 14.13 10.97 0.58
C ASP A 202 13.28 12.20 0.19
N ALA A 203 11.96 12.00 0.12
CA ALA A 203 11.05 12.89 -0.57
C ALA A 203 10.08 13.61 0.38
N ASP A 204 9.89 14.91 0.17
CA ASP A 204 8.96 15.71 0.97
C ASP A 204 7.92 16.44 0.12
N ASN A 205 6.67 16.52 0.59
CA ASN A 205 5.60 17.29 -0.08
C ASN A 205 5.39 16.87 -1.55
N MET A 206 5.40 15.56 -1.82
CA MET A 206 5.20 15.03 -3.17
C MET A 206 3.76 14.61 -3.41
N VAL A 207 3.31 14.74 -4.66
CA VAL A 207 2.02 14.26 -5.12
C VAL A 207 2.20 13.41 -6.38
N VAL A 208 1.71 12.18 -6.34
CA VAL A 208 1.62 11.28 -7.49
C VAL A 208 0.14 11.06 -7.77
N GLN A 209 -0.37 11.56 -8.89
CA GLN A 209 -1.80 11.48 -9.18
C GLN A 209 -2.19 11.13 -10.61
N ASN A 210 -3.32 10.44 -10.77
CA ASN A 210 -3.91 10.07 -12.06
C ASN A 210 -2.96 9.31 -13.01
N ASN A 211 -1.88 8.72 -12.50
CA ASN A 211 -0.95 7.95 -13.31
C ASN A 211 -1.46 6.52 -13.49
N HIS A 212 -1.02 5.86 -14.55
CA HIS A 212 -1.29 4.45 -14.82
C HIS A 212 0.04 3.72 -15.02
N THR A 213 0.45 2.91 -14.05
CA THR A 213 1.60 2.01 -14.21
C THR A 213 1.14 0.62 -14.63
N PHE A 214 1.80 0.04 -15.61
CA PHE A 214 1.43 -1.25 -16.17
C PHE A 214 2.67 -2.13 -16.39
N GLU A 215 2.62 -3.34 -15.83
CA GLU A 215 3.66 -4.36 -16.01
C GLU A 215 5.05 -3.86 -15.59
N THR A 216 5.21 -3.63 -14.29
CA THR A 216 6.48 -3.17 -13.68
C THR A 216 7.28 -4.32 -13.09
N GLY A 217 8.60 -4.16 -12.97
CA GLY A 217 9.49 -5.14 -12.35
C GLY A 217 9.40 -5.15 -10.81
N GLY A 218 9.21 -3.98 -10.20
CA GLY A 218 8.91 -3.80 -8.77
C GLY A 218 7.56 -3.09 -8.60
N SER A 219 7.49 -2.12 -7.69
CA SER A 219 6.27 -1.36 -7.43
C SER A 219 5.78 -0.55 -8.63
N GLY A 220 4.48 -0.32 -8.72
CA GLY A 220 3.95 0.76 -9.56
C GLY A 220 4.44 2.11 -9.06
N VAL A 221 4.25 2.36 -7.76
CA VAL A 221 4.71 3.56 -7.06
C VAL A 221 5.41 3.13 -5.78
N ILE A 222 6.61 3.64 -5.53
CA ILE A 222 7.35 3.44 -4.28
C ILE A 222 7.85 4.78 -3.74
N VAL A 223 7.65 4.98 -2.45
CA VAL A 223 8.39 5.97 -1.66
C VAL A 223 9.25 5.23 -0.68
N MET A 224 10.54 5.56 -0.61
CA MET A 224 11.49 4.87 0.24
C MET A 224 12.69 5.77 0.61
N PRO A 225 13.52 5.36 1.57
CA PRO A 225 14.82 5.98 1.79
C PRO A 225 15.74 5.85 0.58
N ASP A 226 16.57 6.87 0.32
CA ASP A 226 17.70 6.72 -0.61
C ASP A 226 18.75 5.77 -0.03
N SER A 227 18.96 5.82 1.29
CA SER A 227 19.91 4.95 1.98
C SER A 227 19.20 3.96 2.89
N TYR A 228 19.70 2.74 2.94
CA TYR A 228 19.24 1.74 3.90
C TYR A 228 19.78 2.05 5.30
N PHE A 229 18.89 2.15 6.28
CA PHE A 229 19.24 2.27 7.69
C PHE A 229 19.06 0.88 8.33
N GLU A 230 19.80 0.53 9.38
CA GLU A 230 19.64 -0.79 10.03
C GLU A 230 18.44 -0.79 11.01
N GLY A 231 17.39 -0.01 10.70
CA GLY A 231 16.23 0.22 11.55
C GLY A 231 16.23 1.54 12.34
N GLY A 232 15.13 1.77 13.06
CA GLY A 232 14.88 2.94 13.89
C GLY A 232 14.36 4.17 13.13
N ASP A 233 14.25 5.30 13.82
CA ASP A 233 13.71 6.56 13.25
C ASP A 233 14.49 7.10 12.04
N GLU A 234 15.73 6.64 11.81
CA GLU A 234 16.51 7.02 10.63
C GLU A 234 15.91 6.47 9.32
N GLU A 235 15.09 5.42 9.38
CA GLU A 235 14.29 4.93 8.25
C GLU A 235 13.27 5.96 7.75
N VAL A 236 12.88 6.94 8.56
CA VAL A 236 11.85 7.92 8.21
C VAL A 236 12.48 9.12 7.53
N THR A 237 12.67 9.03 6.22
CA THR A 237 13.34 10.07 5.42
C THR A 237 12.41 10.93 4.59
N SER A 238 11.12 10.59 4.54
CA SER A 238 10.14 11.23 3.68
C SER A 238 8.97 11.79 4.48
N SER A 239 8.31 12.84 3.98
CA SER A 239 7.15 13.43 4.66
C SER A 239 6.11 14.06 3.73
N ASN A 240 4.86 14.09 4.19
CA ASN A 240 3.72 14.70 3.48
C ASN A 240 3.58 14.22 2.02
N ILE A 241 3.37 12.91 1.85
CA ILE A 241 3.23 12.26 0.54
C ILE A 241 1.76 12.02 0.21
N LYS A 242 1.36 12.30 -1.04
CA LYS A 242 0.01 12.00 -1.53
C LYS A 242 0.07 11.14 -2.78
N VAL A 243 -0.67 10.03 -2.76
CA VAL A 243 -0.77 9.11 -3.90
C VAL A 243 -2.24 8.96 -4.25
N PHE A 244 -2.71 9.72 -5.25
CA PHE A 244 -4.13 9.90 -5.55
C PHE A 244 -4.57 9.37 -6.92
N ASN A 245 -5.66 8.60 -6.95
CA ASN A 245 -6.34 8.23 -8.19
C ASN A 245 -5.43 7.54 -9.24
N ASN A 246 -4.37 6.85 -8.80
CA ASN A 246 -3.50 6.12 -9.70
C ASN A 246 -4.09 4.73 -10.00
N THR A 247 -3.83 4.23 -11.19
CA THR A 247 -4.06 2.83 -11.56
C THR A 247 -2.73 2.10 -11.59
N ILE A 248 -2.59 1.04 -10.82
CA ILE A 248 -1.40 0.20 -10.75
C ILE A 248 -1.84 -1.19 -11.19
N GLU A 249 -1.39 -1.62 -12.36
CA GLU A 249 -1.76 -2.91 -12.94
C GLU A 249 -0.53 -3.79 -13.14
N LYS A 250 -0.60 -5.04 -12.66
CA LYS A 250 0.48 -6.04 -12.82
C LYS A 250 1.83 -5.50 -12.35
N ALA A 251 1.86 -4.91 -11.16
CA ALA A 251 3.13 -4.60 -10.52
C ALA A 251 3.93 -5.90 -10.25
N ASN A 252 5.24 -5.79 -10.01
CA ASN A 252 6.14 -6.89 -9.63
C ASN A 252 6.13 -8.13 -10.56
N ASN A 253 5.49 -8.04 -11.74
CA ASN A 253 5.12 -9.18 -12.57
C ASN A 253 6.23 -9.67 -13.49
N LYS A 254 7.28 -8.88 -13.68
CA LYS A 254 8.36 -9.16 -14.64
C LYS A 254 9.76 -8.98 -14.07
N TRP A 255 9.91 -9.03 -12.75
CA TRP A 255 11.22 -8.94 -12.11
C TRP A 255 12.16 -10.02 -12.66
N ALA A 256 13.30 -9.59 -13.22
CA ALA A 256 14.33 -10.49 -13.76
C ALA A 256 15.64 -10.45 -12.95
N GLY A 257 15.68 -9.69 -11.84
CA GLY A 257 16.89 -9.34 -11.12
C GLY A 257 17.45 -10.39 -10.16
N ARG A 258 18.48 -9.99 -9.38
CA ARG A 258 19.07 -10.83 -8.32
C ARG A 258 18.13 -10.89 -7.13
N GLY A 259 17.22 -11.85 -7.11
CA GLY A 259 16.29 -12.04 -6.01
C GLY A 259 15.28 -13.14 -6.32
N ASP A 260 14.12 -13.04 -5.69
CA ASP A 260 13.01 -13.94 -5.94
C ASP A 260 12.45 -13.73 -7.36
N PRO A 261 12.55 -14.71 -8.28
CA PRO A 261 12.05 -14.58 -9.66
C PRO A 261 10.52 -14.44 -9.72
N ARG A 262 9.83 -14.49 -8.59
CA ARG A 262 8.38 -14.33 -8.48
C ARG A 262 7.95 -12.86 -8.31
N GLY A 263 8.88 -11.93 -8.09
CA GLY A 263 8.62 -10.49 -7.90
C GLY A 263 9.31 -9.93 -6.66
N VAL A 264 9.48 -8.61 -6.60
CA VAL A 264 10.06 -7.88 -5.46
C VAL A 264 9.22 -6.64 -5.16
N GLN A 265 9.18 -6.22 -3.89
CA GLN A 265 8.39 -5.08 -3.41
C GLN A 265 6.88 -5.20 -3.69
N GLU A 266 6.12 -4.32 -3.07
CA GLU A 266 4.66 -4.30 -3.12
C GLU A 266 4.17 -3.49 -4.33
N ALA A 267 2.90 -3.60 -4.70
CA ALA A 267 2.40 -2.86 -5.86
C ALA A 267 2.43 -1.33 -5.63
N LEU A 268 2.14 -0.89 -4.41
CA LEU A 268 2.27 0.49 -3.93
C LEU A 268 2.92 0.49 -2.55
N SER A 269 4.12 1.05 -2.45
CA SER A 269 4.93 1.00 -1.22
C SER A 269 5.10 2.38 -0.60
N ILE A 270 4.80 2.49 0.69
CA ILE A 270 5.02 3.67 1.54
C ILE A 270 6.00 3.28 2.65
N TRP A 271 7.29 3.45 2.38
CA TRP A 271 8.37 3.13 3.31
C TRP A 271 8.95 4.40 3.91
N GLY A 272 8.91 4.50 5.25
CA GLY A 272 9.63 5.55 5.97
C GLY A 272 9.04 6.95 5.78
N VAL A 273 7.70 7.05 5.80
CA VAL A 273 7.00 8.32 5.55
C VAL A 273 6.28 8.86 6.78
N ASP A 274 6.61 10.08 7.22
CA ASP A 274 5.83 10.84 8.21
C ASP A 274 4.79 11.73 7.52
N GLY A 275 3.53 11.32 7.59
CA GLY A 275 2.42 12.00 6.92
C GLY A 275 2.24 11.52 5.50
N PHE A 276 1.21 10.69 5.28
CA PHE A 276 0.85 10.22 3.94
C PHE A 276 -0.67 10.12 3.76
N ASP A 277 -1.13 10.24 2.52
CA ASP A 277 -2.50 9.97 2.13
C ASP A 277 -2.52 9.18 0.81
N VAL A 278 -2.80 7.88 0.89
CA VAL A 278 -2.91 6.96 -0.24
C VAL A 278 -4.38 6.75 -0.52
N ALA A 279 -4.90 7.40 -1.56
CA ALA A 279 -6.34 7.42 -1.77
C ALA A 279 -6.84 7.38 -3.21
N GLY A 280 -8.00 6.76 -3.43
CA GLY A 280 -8.61 6.66 -4.76
C GLY A 280 -7.87 5.77 -5.75
N ASN A 281 -6.86 5.01 -5.29
CA ASN A 281 -6.04 4.21 -6.19
C ASN A 281 -6.73 2.88 -6.51
N VAL A 282 -6.47 2.37 -7.71
CA VAL A 282 -6.85 1.03 -8.13
C VAL A 282 -5.58 0.21 -8.29
N VAL A 283 -5.39 -0.76 -7.40
CA VAL A 283 -4.34 -1.76 -7.50
C VAL A 283 -4.98 -3.05 -8.00
N ASN A 284 -4.61 -3.47 -9.20
CA ASN A 284 -5.21 -4.61 -9.87
C ASN A 284 -4.14 -5.56 -10.42
N GLY A 285 -4.04 -6.75 -9.81
CA GLY A 285 -3.02 -7.70 -10.17
C GLY A 285 -1.65 -7.32 -9.63
N GLY A 286 -0.77 -8.32 -9.61
CA GLY A 286 0.53 -8.24 -8.98
C GLY A 286 0.83 -9.57 -8.32
N THR A 287 2.10 -9.91 -8.25
CA THR A 287 2.58 -11.12 -7.60
C THR A 287 2.79 -10.94 -6.11
N ARG A 288 3.00 -9.71 -5.64
CA ARG A 288 3.23 -9.37 -4.22
C ARG A 288 2.03 -8.66 -3.60
N GLU A 289 2.25 -8.07 -2.44
CA GLU A 289 1.30 -7.28 -1.67
C GLU A 289 0.74 -6.13 -2.51
N GLY A 290 -0.46 -5.67 -2.16
CA GLY A 290 -1.12 -4.59 -2.88
C GLY A 290 -0.60 -3.21 -2.46
N ILE A 291 -1.06 -2.73 -1.31
CA ILE A 291 -0.62 -1.47 -0.71
C ILE A 291 0.06 -1.78 0.61
N ASP A 292 1.27 -1.28 0.80
CA ASP A 292 2.05 -1.52 2.02
C ASP A 292 2.53 -0.23 2.66
N VAL A 293 2.19 -0.07 3.94
CA VAL A 293 2.66 0.98 4.83
C VAL A 293 3.70 0.36 5.74
N LYS A 294 4.97 0.60 5.40
CA LYS A 294 6.08 -0.15 5.98
C LYS A 294 7.13 0.68 6.67
N THR A 295 7.85 0.00 7.56
CA THR A 295 9.16 0.41 8.09
C THR A 295 9.18 1.89 8.50
N GLY A 296 8.57 2.21 9.63
CA GLY A 296 8.61 3.55 10.20
C GLY A 296 7.52 4.50 9.73
N SER A 297 6.74 4.14 8.71
CA SER A 297 5.67 5.00 8.18
C SER A 297 4.61 5.32 9.23
N ARG A 298 4.20 6.59 9.32
CA ARG A 298 3.39 7.09 10.44
C ARG A 298 2.53 8.29 10.05
N ASN A 299 1.52 8.56 10.88
CA ASN A 299 0.66 9.75 10.76
C ASN A 299 -0.06 9.86 9.40
N GLY A 300 -0.59 8.75 8.87
CA GLY A 300 -1.15 8.72 7.52
C GLY A 300 -2.43 7.91 7.35
N SER A 301 -2.97 7.94 6.13
CA SER A 301 -4.18 7.23 5.76
C SER A 301 -4.04 6.42 4.46
N VAL A 302 -4.64 5.23 4.46
CA VAL A 302 -4.91 4.40 3.28
C VAL A 302 -6.41 4.31 3.11
N ARG A 303 -6.96 5.09 2.18
CA ARG A 303 -8.42 5.26 2.09
C ARG A 303 -9.02 5.24 0.70
N SER A 304 -10.25 4.77 0.59
CA SER A 304 -10.97 4.81 -0.69
C SER A 304 -10.14 4.18 -1.82
N ASN A 305 -9.43 3.08 -1.57
CA ASN A 305 -8.71 2.35 -2.61
C ASN A 305 -9.47 1.08 -3.00
N ILE A 306 -9.21 0.60 -4.22
CA ILE A 306 -9.57 -0.74 -4.64
C ILE A 306 -8.30 -1.57 -4.73
N VAL A 307 -8.27 -2.71 -4.04
CA VAL A 307 -7.17 -3.68 -4.16
C VAL A 307 -7.74 -5.04 -4.52
N THR A 308 -7.36 -5.55 -5.70
CA THR A 308 -7.88 -6.80 -6.23
C THR A 308 -6.84 -7.59 -7.03
N GLY A 309 -6.98 -8.91 -7.03
CA GLY A 309 -6.17 -9.82 -7.85
C GLY A 309 -4.67 -9.83 -7.53
N VAL A 310 -4.24 -9.23 -6.42
CA VAL A 310 -2.83 -9.23 -6.00
C VAL A 310 -2.42 -10.57 -5.38
N ALA A 311 -1.14 -10.69 -5.01
CA ALA A 311 -0.54 -11.91 -4.49
C ALA A 311 -0.66 -13.12 -5.45
N SER A 312 -0.64 -12.88 -6.77
CA SER A 312 -1.02 -13.88 -7.79
C SER A 312 -0.12 -15.11 -7.87
N ILE A 313 0.99 -15.14 -7.14
CA ILE A 313 1.95 -16.27 -7.04
C ILE A 313 1.71 -17.16 -5.82
N ALA A 314 0.57 -17.08 -5.13
CA ALA A 314 0.35 -17.90 -3.93
C ALA A 314 0.26 -19.42 -4.23
N GLY A 315 0.94 -20.21 -3.38
CA GLY A 315 0.98 -21.68 -3.41
C GLY A 315 0.20 -22.37 -2.29
N THR A 316 0.32 -23.70 -2.22
CA THR A 316 -0.31 -24.62 -1.23
C THR A 316 0.12 -24.35 0.22
N PRO A 317 -0.54 -24.96 1.24
CA PRO A 317 -0.16 -24.79 2.64
C PRO A 317 1.35 -25.04 2.86
N GLY A 318 2.07 -24.00 3.31
CA GLY A 318 3.53 -24.00 3.50
C GLY A 318 4.36 -23.25 2.43
N GLY A 319 3.72 -22.51 1.51
CA GLY A 319 4.41 -21.78 0.42
C GLY A 319 3.73 -20.47 0.00
N TYR A 320 3.21 -19.71 0.96
CA TYR A 320 2.87 -18.29 0.79
C TYR A 320 4.11 -17.50 0.36
N ASN A 321 3.97 -16.56 -0.59
CA ASN A 321 5.05 -15.69 -1.11
C ASN A 321 4.52 -14.38 -1.71
N GLY A 322 3.32 -13.93 -1.35
CA GLY A 322 2.65 -12.82 -2.04
C GLY A 322 2.01 -11.78 -1.12
N GLY A 323 2.09 -11.99 0.20
CA GLY A 323 1.50 -11.17 1.26
C GLY A 323 0.08 -10.61 1.07
N PRO A 324 -0.36 -9.72 1.96
CA PRO A 324 -1.73 -9.21 2.01
C PRO A 324 -2.02 -8.12 0.96
N ALA A 325 -3.31 -7.89 0.73
CA ALA A 325 -3.78 -6.84 -0.18
C ALA A 325 -3.51 -5.44 0.37
N ILE A 326 -3.76 -5.21 1.66
CA ILE A 326 -3.32 -4.00 2.37
C ILE A 326 -2.54 -4.42 3.61
N TYR A 327 -1.31 -3.93 3.73
CA TYR A 327 -0.43 -4.21 4.85
C TYR A 327 -0.06 -2.94 5.61
N VAL A 328 -0.07 -3.03 6.95
CA VAL A 328 0.51 -2.01 7.83
C VAL A 328 1.49 -2.71 8.73
N GLU A 329 2.76 -2.37 8.56
CA GLU A 329 3.86 -3.13 9.13
C GLU A 329 5.03 -2.28 9.63
N GLY A 330 5.72 -2.78 10.65
CA GLY A 330 6.79 -2.08 11.36
C GLY A 330 8.19 -2.47 10.88
N ASN A 331 8.40 -3.72 10.51
CA ASN A 331 9.68 -4.36 10.23
C ASN A 331 10.75 -3.87 11.21
N ARG A 332 11.56 -2.90 10.79
CA ARG A 332 12.70 -2.39 11.54
C ARG A 332 12.53 -0.99 12.12
N ALA A 333 11.36 -0.36 11.99
CA ALA A 333 11.08 0.96 12.57
C ALA A 333 9.59 1.12 12.94
N ASP A 334 9.33 1.80 14.06
CA ASP A 334 7.97 1.99 14.57
C ASP A 334 7.00 2.62 13.55
N THR A 335 5.93 1.90 13.23
CA THR A 335 4.82 2.34 12.37
C THR A 335 3.61 2.65 13.25
N PHE A 336 3.08 3.88 13.17
CA PHE A 336 1.97 4.25 14.06
C PHE A 336 1.08 5.39 13.58
N ASN A 337 -0.10 5.49 14.20
CA ASN A 337 -1.12 6.50 13.87
C ASN A 337 -1.51 6.42 12.39
N VAL A 338 -2.03 5.25 12.01
CA VAL A 338 -2.41 4.92 10.62
C VAL A 338 -3.89 4.58 10.56
N ASP A 339 -4.61 5.24 9.64
CA ASP A 339 -6.01 4.94 9.35
C ASP A 339 -6.15 4.17 8.04
N VAL A 340 -6.82 3.01 8.07
CA VAL A 340 -7.15 2.20 6.88
C VAL A 340 -8.67 2.17 6.73
N TYR A 341 -9.23 2.92 5.78
CA TYR A 341 -10.68 3.08 5.72
C TYR A 341 -11.33 3.31 4.36
N ASP A 342 -12.63 3.04 4.26
CA ASP A 342 -13.41 3.18 3.02
C ASP A 342 -12.84 2.38 1.82
N ASN A 343 -11.93 1.44 2.04
CA ASN A 343 -11.35 0.64 0.96
C ASN A 343 -12.33 -0.45 0.49
N ILE A 344 -12.09 -0.97 -0.71
CA ILE A 344 -12.72 -2.18 -1.24
C ILE A 344 -11.60 -3.17 -1.54
N VAL A 345 -11.55 -4.27 -0.81
CA VAL A 345 -10.45 -5.25 -0.87
C VAL A 345 -11.03 -6.62 -1.20
N TYR A 346 -10.78 -7.11 -2.42
CA TYR A 346 -11.46 -8.31 -2.87
C TYR A 346 -10.72 -9.17 -3.88
N ASP A 347 -11.12 -10.44 -3.96
CA ASP A 347 -10.59 -11.44 -4.90
C ASP A 347 -9.06 -11.49 -4.95
N ASN A 348 -8.41 -11.17 -3.83
CA ASN A 348 -6.97 -11.32 -3.69
C ASN A 348 -6.66 -12.77 -3.37
N VAL A 349 -5.51 -13.23 -3.86
CA VAL A 349 -5.15 -14.63 -3.66
C VAL A 349 -4.80 -14.89 -2.19
N ALA A 350 -4.26 -13.90 -1.48
CA ALA A 350 -3.86 -14.01 -0.08
C ALA A 350 -4.87 -13.31 0.86
N ASP A 351 -4.39 -12.73 1.95
CA ASP A 351 -5.21 -12.06 2.96
C ASP A 351 -5.63 -10.64 2.50
N GLY A 352 -6.70 -10.13 3.09
CA GLY A 352 -7.26 -8.82 2.80
C GLY A 352 -6.45 -7.71 3.46
N ILE A 353 -6.84 -7.31 4.67
CA ILE A 353 -6.18 -6.25 5.44
C ILE A 353 -5.43 -6.88 6.61
N VAL A 354 -4.12 -6.62 6.71
CA VAL A 354 -3.29 -7.14 7.79
C VAL A 354 -2.58 -6.00 8.50
N VAL A 355 -2.59 -6.03 9.82
CA VAL A 355 -1.78 -5.19 10.70
C VAL A 355 -0.86 -6.12 11.48
N ALA A 356 0.43 -6.14 11.15
CA ALA A 356 1.40 -7.04 11.74
C ALA A 356 2.76 -6.36 11.85
N ASP A 357 3.66 -6.95 12.61
CA ASP A 357 5.08 -6.69 12.47
C ASP A 357 5.82 -8.00 12.18
N GLU A 358 6.83 -7.90 11.33
CA GLU A 358 7.62 -9.03 10.83
C GLU A 358 8.89 -9.29 11.66
N VAL A 359 9.41 -8.28 12.36
CA VAL A 359 10.73 -8.38 12.98
C VAL A 359 10.68 -8.02 14.48
N PRO A 360 10.72 -9.04 15.36
CA PRO A 360 10.71 -8.83 16.80
C PRO A 360 11.78 -7.86 17.27
N GLU A 361 11.42 -7.01 18.22
CA GLU A 361 12.31 -6.08 18.92
C GLU A 361 12.98 -5.02 18.01
N GLN A 362 12.50 -4.81 16.77
CA GLN A 362 13.00 -3.75 15.91
C GLN A 362 11.97 -2.64 15.64
N GLY A 363 10.86 -2.95 14.98
CA GLY A 363 9.75 -2.03 14.77
C GLY A 363 8.47 -2.51 15.44
N ASP A 364 7.79 -1.63 16.17
CA ASP A 364 6.45 -1.93 16.70
C ASP A 364 5.37 -1.28 15.83
N VAL A 365 4.22 -1.95 15.66
CA VAL A 365 3.03 -1.31 15.06
C VAL A 365 2.04 -0.89 16.14
N LYS A 366 1.63 0.37 16.14
CA LYS A 366 0.66 0.86 17.13
C LYS A 366 -0.30 1.93 16.65
N ASP A 367 -1.41 2.10 17.35
CA ASP A 367 -2.39 3.17 17.09
C ASP A 367 -2.92 3.10 15.64
N VAL A 368 -3.45 1.93 15.24
CA VAL A 368 -4.00 1.68 13.91
C VAL A 368 -5.52 1.59 13.97
N ARG A 369 -6.22 2.27 13.06
CA ARG A 369 -7.68 2.19 12.95
C ARG A 369 -8.07 1.61 11.59
N VAL A 370 -8.83 0.53 11.60
CA VAL A 370 -9.35 -0.14 10.40
C VAL A 370 -10.87 0.01 10.40
N PHE A 371 -11.44 0.84 9.53
CA PHE A 371 -12.87 1.12 9.57
C PHE A 371 -13.54 1.36 8.22
N ASN A 372 -14.85 1.14 8.13
CA ASN A 372 -15.64 1.35 6.92
C ASN A 372 -15.16 0.58 5.66
N ASN A 373 -14.30 -0.43 5.82
CA ASN A 373 -13.82 -1.20 4.69
C ASN A 373 -14.85 -2.26 4.28
N VAL A 374 -14.91 -2.55 2.99
CA VAL A 374 -15.65 -3.69 2.45
C VAL A 374 -14.62 -4.69 1.94
N VAL A 375 -14.52 -5.83 2.63
CA VAL A 375 -13.46 -6.83 2.40
C VAL A 375 -14.10 -8.17 2.06
N TYR A 376 -13.91 -8.69 0.85
CA TYR A 376 -14.62 -9.90 0.45
C TYR A 376 -13.92 -10.81 -0.55
N GLY A 377 -14.25 -12.10 -0.54
CA GLY A 377 -13.74 -13.03 -1.55
C GLY A 377 -12.23 -13.29 -1.52
N ASN A 378 -11.53 -12.87 -0.44
CA ASN A 378 -10.09 -13.05 -0.35
C ASN A 378 -9.73 -14.48 0.06
N GLY A 379 -8.68 -14.99 -0.58
CA GLY A 379 -8.15 -16.32 -0.35
C GLY A 379 -8.82 -17.45 -1.13
N ARG A 380 -8.26 -18.65 -0.96
CA ARG A 380 -8.71 -19.91 -1.55
C ARG A 380 -8.65 -21.00 -0.49
N GLN A 381 -9.80 -21.41 0.01
CA GLN A 381 -9.89 -22.43 1.07
C GLN A 381 -9.15 -23.71 0.68
N GLY A 382 -8.33 -24.22 1.61
CA GLY A 382 -7.50 -25.41 1.40
C GLY A 382 -6.21 -25.15 0.60
N VAL A 383 -6.05 -23.96 0.03
CA VAL A 383 -4.79 -23.50 -0.55
C VAL A 383 -4.09 -22.57 0.43
N ASN A 384 -4.83 -21.62 0.99
CA ASN A 384 -4.25 -20.48 1.68
C ASN A 384 -5.24 -19.94 2.77
N GLY A 385 -4.72 -19.16 3.72
CA GLY A 385 -5.39 -18.56 4.88
C GLY A 385 -6.61 -17.69 4.52
N GLY A 386 -6.44 -16.68 3.67
CA GLY A 386 -7.55 -15.87 3.14
C GLY A 386 -8.31 -15.09 4.20
N VAL A 387 -7.58 -14.47 5.12
CA VAL A 387 -8.17 -13.70 6.22
C VAL A 387 -8.68 -12.36 5.70
N GLY A 388 -9.92 -12.00 6.02
CA GLY A 388 -10.47 -10.68 5.71
C GLY A 388 -9.71 -9.57 6.43
N ILE A 389 -9.69 -9.62 7.77
CA ILE A 389 -8.91 -8.68 8.60
C ILE A 389 -8.08 -9.46 9.63
N ALA A 390 -6.78 -9.19 9.69
CA ALA A 390 -5.88 -9.77 10.69
C ALA A 390 -5.15 -8.70 11.51
N VAL A 391 -5.00 -8.94 12.81
CA VAL A 391 -4.15 -8.17 13.71
C VAL A 391 -3.23 -9.13 14.45
N THR A 392 -1.93 -9.01 14.26
CA THR A 392 -0.99 -10.07 14.66
C THR A 392 0.28 -9.51 15.31
N SER A 393 1.35 -10.30 15.44
CA SER A 393 2.57 -10.13 16.24
C SER A 393 3.09 -8.69 16.38
N ASN A 394 3.60 -8.33 17.57
CA ASN A 394 4.16 -7.00 17.93
C ASN A 394 3.26 -5.78 17.64
N VAL A 395 1.94 -5.98 17.64
CA VAL A 395 0.98 -4.90 17.40
C VAL A 395 0.24 -4.50 18.68
N SER A 396 0.02 -3.20 18.88
CA SER A 396 -0.79 -2.69 20.00
C SER A 396 -1.72 -1.54 19.63
N GLY A 397 -2.82 -1.36 20.35
CA GLY A 397 -3.69 -0.18 20.16
C GLY A 397 -4.37 -0.19 18.79
N VAL A 398 -5.10 -1.25 18.47
CA VAL A 398 -5.79 -1.39 17.17
C VAL A 398 -7.30 -1.34 17.35
N GLU A 399 -7.98 -0.51 16.55
CA GLU A 399 -9.44 -0.46 16.49
C GLU A 399 -9.93 -0.95 15.12
N VAL A 400 -10.60 -2.11 15.09
CA VAL A 400 -11.30 -2.64 13.92
C VAL A 400 -12.78 -2.34 14.08
N THR A 401 -13.28 -1.32 13.39
CA THR A 401 -14.62 -0.77 13.66
C THR A 401 -15.46 -0.59 12.39
N ASN A 402 -16.73 -0.98 12.37
CA ASN A 402 -17.63 -0.69 11.24
C ASN A 402 -17.12 -1.18 9.88
N ASN A 403 -16.51 -2.37 9.82
CA ASN A 403 -16.16 -3.01 8.56
C ASN A 403 -17.23 -4.02 8.15
N THR A 404 -17.39 -4.24 6.85
CA THR A 404 -18.16 -5.36 6.31
C THR A 404 -17.21 -6.37 5.67
N VAL A 405 -17.09 -7.54 6.29
CA VAL A 405 -16.17 -8.61 5.90
C VAL A 405 -17.00 -9.82 5.49
N ALA A 406 -17.00 -10.17 4.20
CA ALA A 406 -17.92 -11.17 3.66
C ALA A 406 -17.21 -12.17 2.72
N ASN A 407 -17.62 -13.44 2.66
CA ASN A 407 -17.12 -14.40 1.66
C ASN A 407 -15.59 -14.61 1.60
N ASN A 408 -14.84 -14.19 2.63
CA ASN A 408 -13.42 -14.52 2.75
C ASN A 408 -13.26 -15.95 3.27
N VAL A 409 -12.09 -16.57 3.11
CA VAL A 409 -11.85 -17.89 3.72
C VAL A 409 -12.03 -17.80 5.24
N GLN A 410 -11.48 -16.76 5.87
CA GLN A 410 -11.65 -16.46 7.28
C GLN A 410 -12.05 -15.00 7.45
N ALA A 411 -12.95 -14.68 8.39
CA ALA A 411 -13.36 -13.29 8.56
C ALA A 411 -12.34 -12.47 9.37
N LEU A 412 -12.03 -12.90 10.59
CA LEU A 412 -11.16 -12.17 11.52
C LEU A 412 -10.09 -13.08 12.14
N VAL A 413 -8.84 -12.61 12.21
CA VAL A 413 -7.78 -13.25 13.02
C VAL A 413 -7.13 -12.25 13.95
N ILE A 414 -7.02 -12.60 15.23
CA ILE A 414 -6.18 -11.91 16.21
C ILE A 414 -5.28 -12.96 16.85
N ASP A 415 -3.99 -12.93 16.53
CA ASP A 415 -3.02 -13.93 16.99
C ASP A 415 -1.59 -13.38 17.00
N GLY A 416 -0.91 -13.47 18.16
CA GLY A 416 0.35 -12.76 18.41
C GLY A 416 1.53 -13.57 18.95
N ALA A 417 1.44 -14.87 19.26
CA ALA A 417 2.54 -15.58 19.94
C ALA A 417 3.42 -16.49 19.05
N ASP A 418 2.90 -17.03 17.94
CA ASP A 418 3.53 -18.21 17.33
C ASP A 418 4.41 -17.94 16.10
N TYR A 419 4.36 -16.76 15.47
CA TYR A 419 5.04 -16.56 14.18
C TYR A 419 6.48 -16.08 14.26
N THR A 420 6.75 -15.00 14.99
CA THR A 420 8.05 -14.32 14.90
C THR A 420 8.88 -14.39 16.17
N ARG A 421 8.34 -14.91 17.28
CA ARG A 421 8.89 -14.78 18.65
C ARG A 421 8.81 -13.35 19.21
N GLY A 422 7.92 -12.54 18.65
CA GLY A 422 7.54 -11.23 19.15
C GLY A 422 6.74 -11.26 20.45
N PHE A 423 6.30 -10.08 20.89
CA PHE A 423 5.35 -9.96 21.99
C PHE A 423 3.89 -10.08 21.49
N LYS A 424 3.03 -10.52 22.41
CA LYS A 424 1.60 -10.70 22.16
C LYS A 424 0.97 -9.41 21.67
N THR A 425 0.16 -9.52 20.62
CA THR A 425 -0.75 -8.47 20.19
C THR A 425 -1.58 -7.99 21.37
N SER A 426 -1.73 -6.68 21.54
CA SER A 426 -2.45 -6.14 22.69
C SER A 426 -3.31 -4.92 22.42
N ASP A 427 -4.24 -4.63 23.33
CA ASP A 427 -5.09 -3.45 23.26
C ASP A 427 -5.86 -3.37 21.93
N VAL A 428 -6.53 -4.47 21.58
CA VAL A 428 -7.30 -4.60 20.33
C VAL A 428 -8.79 -4.47 20.63
N THR A 429 -9.46 -3.56 19.93
CA THR A 429 -10.92 -3.44 19.98
C THR A 429 -11.54 -3.73 18.64
N VAL A 430 -12.43 -4.71 18.61
CA VAL A 430 -13.20 -5.10 17.43
C VAL A 430 -14.68 -4.82 17.70
N ARG A 431 -15.24 -3.88 16.96
CA ARG A 431 -16.57 -3.33 17.25
C ARG A 431 -17.41 -3.05 16.02
N ASP A 432 -18.72 -3.28 16.13
CA ASP A 432 -19.68 -2.84 15.10
C ASP A 432 -19.33 -3.37 13.69
N ASN A 433 -18.64 -4.50 13.57
CA ASN A 433 -18.31 -5.11 12.28
C ASN A 433 -19.36 -6.17 11.88
N ILE A 434 -19.55 -6.36 10.58
CA ILE A 434 -20.23 -7.53 10.03
C ILE A 434 -19.18 -8.54 9.56
N PHE A 435 -19.27 -9.78 10.05
CA PHE A 435 -18.51 -10.94 9.59
C PHE A 435 -19.49 -11.96 9.02
N ALA A 436 -19.54 -12.09 7.70
CA ALA A 436 -20.57 -12.87 7.02
C ALA A 436 -19.97 -13.90 6.05
N ASP A 437 -20.62 -15.06 5.97
CA ASP A 437 -20.46 -16.02 4.89
C ASP A 437 -19.01 -16.48 4.65
N SER A 438 -18.17 -16.52 5.69
CA SER A 438 -16.80 -17.04 5.57
C SER A 438 -16.81 -18.54 5.30
N THR A 439 -15.83 -19.04 4.53
CA THR A 439 -15.89 -20.45 4.09
C THR A 439 -15.18 -21.44 5.02
N TYR A 440 -14.35 -20.96 5.95
CA TYR A 440 -13.64 -21.80 6.92
C TYR A 440 -13.98 -21.50 8.38
N ARG A 441 -13.99 -20.22 8.81
CA ARG A 441 -14.43 -19.81 10.15
C ARG A 441 -14.77 -18.32 10.23
N ASN A 442 -15.65 -17.96 11.16
CA ASN A 442 -15.99 -16.58 11.48
C ASN A 442 -14.81 -15.80 12.08
N GLY A 443 -13.99 -16.44 12.92
CA GLY A 443 -12.75 -15.84 13.34
C GLY A 443 -11.93 -16.70 14.27
N ALA A 444 -10.73 -16.25 14.58
CA ALA A 444 -9.87 -16.82 15.62
C ALA A 444 -9.22 -15.74 16.45
N ILE A 445 -9.26 -15.94 17.77
CA ILE A 445 -8.72 -15.01 18.75
C ILE A 445 -7.93 -15.81 19.78
N GLU A 446 -6.61 -15.68 19.70
CA GLU A 446 -5.67 -16.34 20.58
C GLU A 446 -4.44 -15.48 20.83
N ASP A 447 -3.67 -15.85 21.84
CA ASP A 447 -2.35 -15.26 22.11
C ASP A 447 -2.25 -13.72 22.10
N ALA A 448 -3.34 -13.08 22.52
CA ALA A 448 -3.46 -11.65 22.64
C ALA A 448 -3.75 -11.21 24.09
N ASN A 449 -3.54 -9.93 24.38
CA ASN A 449 -3.85 -9.33 25.68
C ASN A 449 -4.75 -8.10 25.53
N ASN A 450 -5.76 -7.96 26.40
CA ASN A 450 -6.68 -6.83 26.39
C ASN A 450 -7.42 -6.68 25.04
N VAL A 451 -8.18 -7.73 24.70
CA VAL A 451 -9.03 -7.75 23.52
C VAL A 451 -10.47 -7.43 23.91
N THR A 452 -11.14 -6.55 23.17
CA THR A 452 -12.58 -6.29 23.30
C THR A 452 -13.28 -6.64 22.00
N LEU A 453 -14.28 -7.52 22.07
CA LEU A 453 -15.16 -7.87 20.95
C LEU A 453 -16.59 -7.45 21.29
N GLU A 454 -17.08 -6.35 20.73
CA GLU A 454 -18.40 -5.82 21.11
C GLU A 454 -19.29 -5.40 19.94
N ASN A 455 -20.59 -5.65 20.03
CA ASN A 455 -21.59 -5.22 19.04
C ASN A 455 -21.28 -5.64 17.58
N ASN A 456 -20.55 -6.74 17.38
CA ASN A 456 -20.32 -7.27 16.04
C ASN A 456 -21.46 -8.22 15.64
N LEU A 457 -21.73 -8.33 14.35
CA LEU A 457 -22.68 -9.28 13.78
C LEU A 457 -21.93 -10.39 13.04
N PHE A 458 -22.29 -11.64 13.31
CA PHE A 458 -21.77 -12.82 12.65
C PHE A 458 -22.89 -13.62 11.99
N THR A 459 -22.68 -14.17 10.80
CA THR A 459 -23.59 -15.19 10.25
C THR A 459 -23.40 -16.53 10.98
N ASP A 460 -24.46 -17.34 11.00
CA ASP A 460 -24.54 -18.58 11.77
C ASP A 460 -24.06 -19.84 11.02
N ASP A 461 -23.28 -19.65 9.95
CA ASP A 461 -22.62 -20.73 9.20
C ASP A 461 -21.71 -21.61 10.08
N PHE A 462 -21.27 -21.07 11.22
CA PHE A 462 -20.46 -21.74 12.23
C PHE A 462 -21.13 -21.72 13.60
N GLU A 463 -20.97 -22.81 14.37
CA GLU A 463 -21.49 -22.91 15.73
C GLU A 463 -20.90 -21.84 16.66
N SER A 464 -19.61 -21.52 16.48
CA SER A 464 -18.91 -20.51 17.26
C SER A 464 -18.76 -19.20 16.48
N LEU A 465 -18.93 -18.07 17.18
CA LEU A 465 -18.62 -16.74 16.64
C LEU A 465 -17.12 -16.58 16.29
N TYR A 466 -16.27 -17.26 17.04
CA TYR A 466 -14.83 -17.30 16.85
C TYR A 466 -14.25 -18.54 17.55
N GLU A 467 -13.10 -18.99 17.08
CA GLU A 467 -12.27 -20.04 17.68
C GLU A 467 -11.17 -19.41 18.56
N GLY A 468 -10.56 -20.20 19.45
CA GLY A 468 -9.40 -19.75 20.24
C GLY A 468 -9.70 -19.36 21.69
N SER A 469 -8.78 -19.74 22.58
CA SER A 469 -8.78 -19.34 24.00
C SER A 469 -7.41 -19.52 24.68
N SER A 470 -6.44 -20.13 24.00
CA SER A 470 -5.03 -20.23 24.42
C SER A 470 -4.41 -18.84 24.47
N GLY A 471 -3.59 -18.60 25.50
CA GLY A 471 -2.77 -17.40 25.57
C GLY A 471 -3.50 -16.07 25.74
N LEU A 472 -4.83 -16.07 25.76
CA LEU A 472 -5.65 -14.87 25.79
C LEU A 472 -5.81 -14.33 27.23
N THR A 473 -5.50 -13.05 27.43
CA THR A 473 -5.67 -12.38 28.74
C THR A 473 -6.52 -11.12 28.61
N ASN A 474 -7.35 -10.82 29.62
CA ASN A 474 -8.25 -9.64 29.65
C ASN A 474 -9.18 -9.54 28.43
N PHE A 475 -9.79 -10.66 28.02
CA PHE A 475 -10.73 -10.67 26.90
C PHE A 475 -12.15 -10.36 27.33
N THR A 476 -12.73 -9.32 26.75
CA THR A 476 -14.11 -8.87 27.02
C THR A 476 -14.97 -9.07 25.77
N LYS A 477 -16.19 -9.59 25.97
CA LYS A 477 -17.18 -9.73 24.91
C LYS A 477 -18.54 -9.22 25.35
N ALA A 478 -19.20 -8.43 24.50
CA ALA A 478 -20.51 -7.84 24.80
C ALA A 478 -21.35 -7.68 23.53
N ASN A 479 -22.65 -8.01 23.60
CA ASN A 479 -23.63 -7.70 22.56
C ASN A 479 -23.29 -8.16 21.12
N ASN A 480 -22.43 -9.17 20.94
CA ASN A 480 -22.21 -9.73 19.60
C ASN A 480 -23.44 -10.56 19.18
N LEU A 481 -23.90 -10.34 17.95
CA LEU A 481 -25.06 -10.96 17.34
C LEU A 481 -24.64 -12.16 16.49
N GLN A 482 -25.46 -13.22 16.53
CA GLN A 482 -25.39 -14.34 15.61
C GLN A 482 -26.73 -14.40 14.87
N VAL A 483 -26.69 -14.38 13.54
CA VAL A 483 -27.90 -14.30 12.71
C VAL A 483 -27.81 -15.24 11.51
N ASP A 484 -28.95 -15.64 10.97
CA ASP A 484 -29.03 -16.45 9.74
C ASP A 484 -28.62 -15.67 8.49
N SER A 485 -28.78 -14.35 8.51
CA SER A 485 -28.34 -13.45 7.45
C SER A 485 -28.02 -12.07 7.99
N ALA A 486 -26.96 -11.45 7.44
CA ALA A 486 -26.66 -10.06 7.68
C ALA A 486 -27.68 -9.08 7.04
N GLY A 487 -28.55 -9.56 6.14
CA GLY A 487 -29.59 -8.73 5.52
C GLY A 487 -29.06 -7.74 4.49
N PHE A 488 -28.12 -8.17 3.64
CA PHE A 488 -27.59 -7.37 2.53
C PHE A 488 -28.58 -7.22 1.37
N VAL A 489 -28.48 -6.12 0.62
CA VAL A 489 -29.35 -5.82 -0.54
C VAL A 489 -29.15 -6.82 -1.68
N ASP A 490 -27.90 -7.07 -2.09
CA ASP A 490 -27.58 -8.05 -3.15
C ASP A 490 -26.12 -8.53 -3.02
N PRO A 491 -25.84 -9.46 -2.09
CA PRO A 491 -24.47 -9.93 -1.86
C PRO A 491 -23.92 -10.72 -3.05
N ALA A 492 -24.77 -11.32 -3.89
CA ALA A 492 -24.33 -12.01 -5.10
C ALA A 492 -23.78 -11.05 -6.18
N ALA A 493 -24.19 -9.79 -6.12
CA ALA A 493 -23.64 -8.69 -6.92
C ALA A 493 -22.63 -7.82 -6.13
N ASN A 494 -22.08 -8.32 -5.02
CA ASN A 494 -21.16 -7.60 -4.13
C ASN A 494 -21.73 -6.29 -3.56
N ASN A 495 -23.06 -6.16 -3.49
CA ASN A 495 -23.73 -5.01 -2.86
C ASN A 495 -24.09 -5.33 -1.40
N TYR A 496 -23.15 -4.99 -0.52
CA TYR A 496 -23.25 -5.25 0.92
C TYR A 496 -23.93 -4.12 1.71
N ARG A 497 -24.70 -3.25 1.06
CA ARG A 497 -25.59 -2.31 1.77
C ARG A 497 -26.68 -3.06 2.51
N LEU A 498 -27.21 -2.48 3.56
CA LEU A 498 -28.23 -3.10 4.41
C LEU A 498 -29.63 -2.96 3.80
N THR A 499 -30.46 -3.96 4.06
CA THR A 499 -31.91 -3.87 3.89
C THR A 499 -32.58 -3.35 5.16
N ALA A 500 -33.80 -2.83 5.06
CA ALA A 500 -34.54 -2.26 6.20
C ALA A 500 -34.81 -3.26 7.33
N ASP A 501 -34.86 -4.57 7.03
CA ASP A 501 -35.12 -5.64 7.99
C ASP A 501 -33.83 -6.25 8.56
N SER A 502 -32.65 -5.72 8.19
CA SER A 502 -31.36 -6.21 8.69
C SER A 502 -31.24 -6.00 10.20
N ALA A 503 -30.73 -7.02 10.89
CA ALA A 503 -30.40 -6.95 12.32
C ALA A 503 -29.22 -6.01 12.62
N ALA A 504 -28.49 -5.55 11.60
CA ALA A 504 -27.43 -4.57 11.74
C ALA A 504 -27.94 -3.14 11.95
N VAL A 505 -29.17 -2.84 11.53
CA VAL A 505 -29.76 -1.50 11.61
C VAL A 505 -30.04 -1.11 13.06
N ASP A 506 -29.58 0.08 13.46
CA ASP A 506 -29.70 0.66 14.81
C ASP A 506 -29.17 -0.27 15.93
N ALA A 507 -28.20 -1.14 15.63
CA ALA A 507 -27.72 -2.19 16.53
C ALA A 507 -26.28 -1.96 17.04
N GLY A 508 -25.57 -0.99 16.50
CA GLY A 508 -24.19 -0.68 16.85
C GLY A 508 -24.03 0.06 18.18
N SER A 509 -22.77 0.27 18.55
CA SER A 509 -22.38 0.86 19.82
C SER A 509 -22.36 2.39 19.79
N GLY A 510 -22.73 3.01 20.90
CA GLY A 510 -22.50 4.45 21.10
C GLY A 510 -21.02 4.83 21.27
N ALA A 511 -20.14 3.83 21.45
CA ALA A 511 -18.70 4.01 21.72
C ALA A 511 -17.83 4.16 20.47
N ILE A 512 -18.42 4.18 19.26
CA ILE A 512 -17.68 4.48 18.03
C ILE A 512 -16.88 5.78 18.18
N PRO A 513 -15.61 5.84 17.73
CA PRO A 513 -14.79 7.04 17.78
C PRO A 513 -15.48 8.27 17.18
N VAL A 514 -15.37 9.42 17.84
CA VAL A 514 -16.01 10.67 17.39
C VAL A 514 -15.42 11.21 16.08
N SER A 515 -14.23 10.76 15.70
CA SER A 515 -13.56 11.08 14.44
C SER A 515 -14.17 10.34 13.24
N ILE A 516 -14.85 9.21 13.44
CA ILE A 516 -15.57 8.50 12.38
C ILE A 516 -16.95 9.18 12.24
N THR A 517 -17.04 10.08 11.27
CA THR A 517 -18.23 10.95 11.09
C THR A 517 -19.15 10.48 9.97
N THR A 518 -18.64 9.72 9.02
CA THR A 518 -19.39 9.18 7.88
C THR A 518 -19.22 7.67 7.75
N ASP A 519 -20.18 7.05 7.09
CA ASP A 519 -20.08 5.69 6.58
C ASP A 519 -19.35 5.63 5.24
N LYS A 520 -19.31 4.44 4.64
CA LYS A 520 -18.65 4.22 3.34
C LYS A 520 -19.30 4.96 2.16
N ASP A 521 -20.59 5.26 2.22
CA ASP A 521 -21.29 6.04 1.20
C ASP A 521 -21.17 7.55 1.41
N GLY A 522 -20.49 7.97 2.49
CA GLY A 522 -20.35 9.37 2.89
C GLY A 522 -21.55 9.89 3.68
N ASN A 523 -22.48 9.02 4.07
CA ASN A 523 -23.62 9.37 4.91
C ASN A 523 -23.19 9.58 6.36
N PRO A 524 -23.86 10.46 7.14
CA PRO A 524 -23.52 10.65 8.55
C PRO A 524 -23.66 9.34 9.35
N ARG A 525 -22.64 8.98 10.14
CA ARG A 525 -22.59 7.70 10.86
C ARG A 525 -23.55 7.61 12.06
N ARG A 526 -23.98 8.75 12.61
CA ARG A 526 -24.85 8.80 13.80
C ARG A 526 -26.26 9.21 13.37
N VAL A 527 -26.88 8.33 12.62
CA VAL A 527 -28.30 8.42 12.21
C VAL A 527 -29.10 7.50 13.13
N GLY A 528 -30.44 7.62 13.13
CA GLY A 528 -31.30 6.68 13.85
C GLY A 528 -31.20 6.73 15.39
N ALA A 529 -31.47 5.58 16.00
CA ALA A 529 -31.39 5.33 17.44
C ALA A 529 -29.98 4.92 17.90
N ALA A 530 -29.20 4.28 17.02
CA ALA A 530 -27.79 3.95 17.20
C ALA A 530 -27.10 3.88 15.83
N VAL A 531 -25.77 3.78 15.80
CA VAL A 531 -25.07 3.53 14.53
C VAL A 531 -25.41 2.14 14.01
N ASP A 532 -25.35 1.95 12.70
CA ASP A 532 -25.52 0.63 12.11
C ASP A 532 -24.22 -0.19 12.25
N ILE A 533 -24.36 -1.51 12.37
CA ILE A 533 -23.23 -2.44 12.34
C ILE A 533 -22.78 -2.58 10.88
N GLY A 534 -21.48 -2.52 10.63
CA GLY A 534 -20.87 -2.66 9.31
C GLY A 534 -20.49 -1.34 8.64
N ALA A 535 -20.07 -1.44 7.38
CA ALA A 535 -19.50 -0.32 6.62
C ALA A 535 -20.52 0.75 6.22
N PHE A 536 -21.80 0.42 6.12
CA PHE A 536 -22.86 1.28 5.61
C PHE A 536 -23.90 1.57 6.68
N GLU A 537 -24.40 2.80 6.71
CA GLU A 537 -25.65 3.16 7.38
C GLU A 537 -26.82 2.89 6.42
N PHE A 538 -27.93 2.43 6.98
CA PHE A 538 -29.19 2.28 6.30
C PHE A 538 -29.92 3.63 6.23
N ASP A 539 -29.89 4.24 5.04
CA ASP A 539 -30.75 5.39 4.75
C ASP A 539 -32.18 4.94 4.40
N SER A 540 -33.14 5.37 5.20
CA SER A 540 -34.59 5.08 5.02
C SER A 540 -35.23 5.80 3.84
#